data_AF-E4RPE5-F1
#
_entry.id   AF-E4RPE5-F1
#
_cell.length_a   1.000
_cell.length_b   1.000
_cell.length_c   1.000
_cell.angle_alpha   90.00
_cell.angle_beta   90.00
_cell.angle_gamma   90.00
#
_symmetry.space_group_name_H-M   'P 1'
#
loop_
_entity.id
_entity.type
_entity.pdbx_description
1 polymer ?
#
loop_
_entity_poly.entity_id
_entity_poly.type
_entity_poly.pdbx_seq_one_letter_code
_entity_poly.pdbx_strand_id
1 'polypeptide(L)'
;MKKLISILAVSLILISFSFMTAAERPDPWQQAKERGVEFRAIGNEPGWHVEIYQDEKINFVNDYGSFELKVPIDDVWYGPEGEDRIYYVENNLIQFQVIVMKKAYQDTMKGEEFPYQVRVLFPNASYIGGGRLLLDE
;
A
#
# COMPACT_ATOMS: atom_id res chain seq x y z
N MET A 1 -65.73 47.16 6.46
CA MET A 1 -66.11 47.03 5.04
C MET A 1 -64.92 46.52 4.25
N LYS A 2 -65.11 45.42 3.51
CA LYS A 2 -64.42 44.99 2.27
C LYS A 2 -62.89 44.75 2.39
N LYS A 3 -62.50 43.48 2.60
CA LYS A 3 -61.94 42.55 1.58
C LYS A 3 -60.57 43.02 1.04
N LEU A 4 -59.51 42.24 1.28
CA LEU A 4 -58.93 41.40 0.24
C LEU A 4 -57.95 40.39 0.84
N ILE A 5 -58.15 39.14 0.43
CA ILE A 5 -57.32 37.97 0.65
C ILE A 5 -56.14 38.07 -0.33
N SER A 6 -54.91 37.91 0.15
CA SER A 6 -53.78 37.53 -0.70
C SER A 6 -53.06 36.35 -0.07
N ILE A 7 -53.38 35.17 -0.62
CA ILE A 7 -52.70 33.90 -0.38
C ILE A 7 -51.31 34.04 -1.00
N LEU A 8 -50.28 34.23 -0.17
CA LEU A 8 -48.91 34.01 -0.61
C LEU A 8 -48.52 32.60 -0.18
N ALA A 9 -48.61 31.67 -1.12
CA ALA A 9 -48.10 30.32 -0.99
C ALA A 9 -46.57 30.40 -0.87
N VAL A 10 -46.05 30.36 0.35
CA VAL A 10 -44.60 30.14 0.55
C VAL A 10 -44.38 28.63 0.48
N SER A 11 -43.91 28.22 -0.68
CA SER A 11 -43.49 26.86 -1.02
C SER A 11 -42.55 26.32 0.07
N LEU A 12 -42.97 25.23 0.72
CA LEU A 12 -42.13 24.46 1.63
C LEU A 12 -41.12 23.68 0.77
N ILE A 13 -39.97 24.29 0.47
CA ILE A 13 -38.85 23.59 -0.16
C ILE A 13 -38.26 22.66 0.91
N LEU A 14 -38.69 21.40 0.88
CA LEU A 14 -37.98 20.30 1.52
C LEU A 14 -36.62 20.17 0.82
N ILE A 15 -35.61 20.85 1.35
CA ILE A 15 -34.23 20.63 0.96
C ILE A 15 -33.81 19.29 1.55
N SER A 16 -34.04 18.21 0.81
CA SER A 16 -33.37 16.93 1.05
C SER A 16 -31.88 17.12 0.75
N PHE A 17 -31.12 17.56 1.76
CA PHE A 17 -29.67 17.42 1.78
C PHE A 17 -29.36 15.92 1.84
N SER A 18 -29.26 15.28 0.68
CA SER A 18 -28.54 14.02 0.55
C SER A 18 -27.08 14.32 0.90
N PHE A 19 -26.69 14.05 2.15
CA PHE A 19 -25.28 13.94 2.49
C PHE A 19 -24.71 12.78 1.68
N MET A 20 -24.11 13.10 0.54
CA MET A 20 -23.29 12.14 -0.19
C MET A 20 -22.03 11.97 0.63
N THR A 21 -22.03 10.99 1.54
CA THR A 21 -20.84 10.60 2.28
C THR A 21 -19.81 10.18 1.24
N ALA A 22 -18.72 10.95 1.10
CA ALA A 22 -17.57 10.50 0.35
C ALA A 22 -17.16 9.16 0.97
N ALA A 23 -17.25 8.07 0.19
CA ALA A 23 -16.83 6.77 0.66
C ALA A 23 -15.36 6.90 1.10
N GLU A 24 -15.11 6.62 2.37
CA GLU A 24 -13.76 6.62 2.93
C GLU A 24 -12.95 5.59 2.13
N ARG A 25 -11.93 6.05 1.40
CA ARG A 25 -11.11 5.11 0.62
C ARG A 25 -10.38 4.23 1.64
N PRO A 26 -10.53 2.90 1.57
CA PRO A 26 -9.92 2.02 2.55
C PRO A 26 -8.40 2.22 2.56
N ASP A 27 -7.80 2.16 3.75
CA ASP A 27 -6.35 2.28 3.95
C ASP A 27 -5.59 1.30 3.02
N PRO A 28 -4.59 1.74 2.23
CA PRO A 28 -3.85 0.85 1.33
C PRO A 28 -3.31 -0.42 1.99
N TRP A 29 -2.94 -0.36 3.27
CA TRP A 29 -2.49 -1.55 4.02
C TRP A 29 -3.64 -2.52 4.30
N GLN A 30 -4.81 -2.01 4.66
CA GLN A 30 -6.01 -2.82 4.85
C GLN A 30 -6.45 -3.48 3.53
N GLN A 31 -6.43 -2.73 2.43
CA GLN A 31 -6.74 -3.30 1.11
C GLN A 31 -5.73 -4.39 0.71
N ALA A 32 -4.45 -4.22 1.04
CA ALA A 32 -3.43 -5.24 0.80
C ALA A 32 -3.72 -6.51 1.61
N LYS A 33 -4.04 -6.36 2.90
CA LYS A 33 -4.45 -7.47 3.77
C LYS A 33 -5.65 -8.24 3.19
N GLU A 34 -6.68 -7.52 2.74
CA GLU A 34 -7.88 -8.11 2.11
C GLU A 34 -7.59 -8.87 0.82
N ARG A 35 -6.52 -8.50 0.09
CA ARG A 35 -6.02 -9.23 -1.08
C ARG A 35 -5.16 -10.45 -0.74
N GLY A 36 -4.93 -10.74 0.54
CA GLY A 36 -4.06 -11.82 0.99
C GLY A 36 -2.56 -11.49 0.89
N VAL A 37 -2.19 -10.21 0.92
CA VAL A 37 -0.79 -9.81 1.04
C VAL A 37 -0.31 -10.15 2.44
N GLU A 38 0.77 -10.93 2.53
CA GLU A 38 1.40 -11.32 3.80
C GLU A 38 2.28 -10.20 4.34
N PHE A 39 3.08 -9.61 3.46
CA PHE A 39 4.04 -8.57 3.82
C PHE A 39 3.95 -7.42 2.83
N ARG A 40 3.96 -6.20 3.34
CA ARG A 40 4.00 -4.98 2.51
C ARG A 40 5.07 -4.03 3.01
N ALA A 41 5.76 -3.38 2.07
CA ALA A 41 6.70 -2.30 2.37
C ALA A 41 6.57 -1.14 1.39
N ILE A 42 6.98 0.04 1.82
CA ILE A 42 6.90 1.30 1.07
C ILE A 42 8.22 2.09 1.18
N GLY A 43 8.47 2.97 0.22
CA GLY A 43 9.53 3.97 0.31
C GLY A 43 9.27 5.19 -0.58
N ASN A 44 10.06 6.25 -0.38
CA ASN A 44 9.68 7.60 -0.78
C ASN A 44 10.27 8.12 -2.10
N GLU A 45 11.47 7.71 -2.50
CA GLU A 45 12.18 8.35 -3.63
C GLU A 45 12.83 7.35 -4.60
N PRO A 46 12.31 7.25 -5.84
CA PRO A 46 10.91 7.55 -6.22
C PRO A 46 9.91 6.78 -5.33
N GLY A 47 8.64 7.18 -5.32
CA GLY A 47 7.62 6.47 -4.55
C GLY A 47 7.45 5.03 -5.05
N TRP A 48 7.63 4.05 -4.15
CA TRP A 48 7.52 2.63 -4.46
C TRP A 48 6.83 1.85 -3.34
N HIS A 49 6.29 0.69 -3.69
CA HIS A 49 5.88 -0.31 -2.72
C HIS A 49 6.11 -1.73 -3.23
N VAL A 50 6.26 -2.66 -2.30
CA VAL A 50 6.34 -4.09 -2.58
C VAL A 50 5.30 -4.82 -1.74
N GLU A 51 4.64 -5.79 -2.35
CA GLU A 51 3.77 -6.75 -1.68
C GLU A 51 4.30 -8.16 -1.94
N ILE A 52 4.40 -8.97 -0.89
CA ILE A 52 4.76 -10.38 -0.96
C ILE A 52 3.53 -11.19 -0.56
N TYR A 53 3.27 -12.26 -1.32
CA TYR A 53 2.15 -13.16 -1.08
C TYR A 53 2.70 -14.57 -0.87
N GLN A 54 2.62 -15.07 0.37
CA GLN A 54 2.89 -16.46 0.75
C GLN A 54 4.23 -17.00 0.23
N ASP A 55 5.26 -16.15 0.18
CA ASP A 55 6.57 -16.47 -0.40
C ASP A 55 6.55 -17.01 -1.85
N GLU A 56 5.42 -16.87 -2.56
CA GLU A 56 5.22 -17.38 -3.94
C GLU A 56 5.37 -16.29 -5.00
N LYS A 57 4.90 -15.08 -4.72
CA LYS A 57 4.88 -13.98 -5.68
C LYS A 57 5.15 -12.62 -5.05
N ILE A 58 5.75 -11.76 -5.86
CA ILE A 58 6.01 -10.36 -5.55
C ILE A 58 5.22 -9.47 -6.51
N ASN A 59 4.56 -8.45 -5.94
CA ASN A 59 4.10 -7.28 -6.69
C ASN A 59 4.96 -6.07 -6.30
N PHE A 60 5.80 -5.60 -7.22
CA PHE A 60 6.61 -4.40 -7.01
C PHE A 60 6.08 -3.28 -7.90
N VAL A 61 5.72 -2.16 -7.27
CA VAL A 61 5.24 -0.96 -7.96
C VAL A 61 6.20 0.17 -7.66
N ASN A 62 6.60 0.89 -8.70
CA ASN A 62 7.54 2.00 -8.63
C ASN A 62 7.04 3.18 -9.46
N ASP A 63 7.79 4.28 -9.42
CA ASP A 63 7.54 5.49 -10.21
C ASP A 63 6.10 5.98 -10.05
N TYR A 64 5.63 5.99 -8.79
CA TYR A 64 4.29 6.41 -8.39
C TYR A 64 3.16 5.66 -9.09
N GLY A 65 3.39 4.39 -9.45
CA GLY A 65 2.41 3.54 -10.12
C GLY A 65 2.58 3.42 -11.63
N SER A 66 3.53 4.15 -12.22
CA SER A 66 3.81 4.09 -13.66
C SER A 66 4.52 2.80 -14.07
N PHE A 67 5.14 2.12 -13.11
CA PHE A 67 5.83 0.85 -13.31
C PHE A 67 5.32 -0.20 -12.31
N GLU A 68 4.92 -1.37 -12.80
CA GLU A 68 4.47 -2.50 -11.99
C GLU A 68 5.08 -3.81 -12.51
N LEU A 69 5.56 -4.64 -11.59
CA LEU A 69 6.07 -5.98 -11.83
C LEU A 69 5.34 -6.97 -10.94
N LYS A 70 4.72 -7.97 -11.57
CA LYS A 70 4.13 -9.12 -10.91
C LYS A 70 4.89 -10.36 -11.34
N VAL A 71 5.66 -10.93 -10.42
CA VAL A 71 6.65 -11.98 -10.72
C VAL A 71 6.59 -13.09 -9.67
N PRO A 72 6.83 -14.35 -10.07
CA PRO A 72 7.05 -15.42 -9.11
C PRO A 72 8.37 -15.18 -8.36
N ILE A 73 8.46 -15.74 -7.15
CA ILE A 73 9.70 -15.83 -6.39
C ILE A 73 10.42 -17.12 -6.81
N ASP A 74 11.72 -17.02 -7.07
CA ASP A 74 12.54 -18.16 -7.50
C ASP A 74 13.17 -18.91 -6.32
N ASP A 75 13.61 -18.17 -5.30
CA ASP A 75 14.14 -18.74 -4.06
C ASP A 75 13.94 -17.77 -2.88
N VAL A 76 13.93 -18.33 -1.66
CA VAL A 76 13.86 -17.57 -0.41
C VAL A 76 14.94 -18.05 0.53
N TRP A 77 15.82 -17.13 0.91
CA TRP A 77 16.73 -17.34 2.03
C TRP A 77 16.10 -16.81 3.31
N TYR A 78 16.14 -17.63 4.36
CA TYR A 78 15.69 -17.25 5.71
C TYR A 78 16.91 -17.03 6.60
N GLY A 79 16.87 -15.96 7.39
CA GLY A 79 17.86 -15.69 8.40
C GLY A 79 17.86 -16.74 9.52
N PRO A 80 18.93 -16.80 10.33
CA PRO A 80 19.07 -17.80 11.41
C PRO A 80 17.91 -17.80 12.41
N GLU A 81 17.30 -16.64 12.64
CA GLU A 81 16.15 -16.45 13.54
C GLU A 81 14.80 -16.43 12.81
N GLY A 82 14.79 -16.62 11.47
CA GLY A 82 13.59 -16.65 10.63
C GLY A 82 12.95 -15.30 10.32
N GLU A 83 13.31 -14.24 11.06
CA GLU A 83 12.72 -12.90 10.88
C GLU A 83 13.31 -12.11 9.71
N ASP A 84 14.56 -12.39 9.33
CA ASP A 84 15.17 -11.86 8.11
C ASP A 84 14.84 -12.76 6.92
N ARG A 85 14.52 -12.16 5.78
CA ARG A 85 14.22 -12.88 4.54
C ARG A 85 14.87 -12.21 3.35
N ILE A 86 15.41 -12.98 2.41
CA ILE A 86 15.84 -12.51 1.10
C ILE A 86 15.07 -13.27 0.04
N TYR A 87 14.25 -12.56 -0.71
CA TYR A 87 13.52 -13.08 -1.86
C TYR A 87 14.34 -12.84 -3.10
N TYR A 88 14.62 -13.91 -3.84
CA TYR A 88 15.32 -13.87 -5.11
C TYR A 88 14.30 -13.95 -6.25
N VAL A 89 14.42 -13.02 -7.19
CA VAL A 89 13.71 -13.05 -8.46
C VAL A 89 14.76 -13.02 -9.57
N GLU A 90 14.71 -14.02 -10.45
CA GLU A 90 15.60 -14.22 -11.58
C GLU A 90 14.89 -15.00 -12.69
N ASN A 91 14.59 -14.32 -13.78
CA ASN A 91 14.16 -14.96 -15.02
C ASN A 91 14.85 -14.31 -16.23
N ASN A 92 14.51 -14.77 -17.44
CA ASN A 92 15.14 -14.32 -18.68
C ASN A 92 15.03 -12.81 -18.95
N LEU A 93 14.13 -12.09 -18.28
CA LEU A 93 13.87 -10.67 -18.50
C LEU A 93 14.29 -9.78 -17.33
N ILE A 94 14.28 -10.31 -16.11
CA ILE A 94 14.47 -9.51 -14.91
C ILE A 94 15.17 -10.28 -13.80
N GLN A 95 16.01 -9.57 -13.06
CA GLN A 95 16.66 -10.07 -11.87
C GLN A 95 16.61 -8.97 -10.80
N PHE A 96 16.19 -9.31 -9.58
CA PHE A 96 16.28 -8.43 -8.43
C PHE A 96 16.11 -9.20 -7.13
N GLN A 97 16.40 -8.54 -6.01
CA GLN A 97 16.22 -9.08 -4.68
C GLN A 97 15.35 -8.17 -3.84
N VAL A 98 14.53 -8.76 -2.97
CA VAL A 98 13.86 -8.05 -1.87
C VAL A 98 14.45 -8.56 -0.57
N ILE A 99 15.13 -7.67 0.14
CA ILE A 99 15.80 -7.96 1.41
C ILE A 99 14.95 -7.36 2.52
N VAL A 100 14.38 -8.21 3.36
CA VAL A 100 13.60 -7.86 4.54
C VAL A 100 14.44 -8.13 5.77
N MET A 101 14.72 -7.09 6.56
CA MET A 101 15.53 -7.19 7.78
C MET A 101 14.67 -6.83 8.99
N LYS A 102 14.70 -7.65 10.05
CA LYS A 102 14.10 -7.33 11.35
C LYS A 102 14.90 -6.24 12.05
N LYS A 103 14.64 -5.02 11.61
CA LYS A 103 15.31 -3.82 12.07
C LYS A 103 14.35 -2.66 11.91
N ALA A 104 14.13 -1.93 13.01
CA ALA A 104 13.30 -0.73 12.99
C ALA A 104 13.78 0.25 11.91
N TYR A 105 12.84 0.77 11.13
CA TYR A 105 13.07 1.77 10.10
C TYR A 105 12.13 2.94 10.31
N GLN A 106 12.68 4.15 10.33
CA GLN A 106 11.90 5.37 10.38
C GLN A 106 11.85 6.00 9.00
N ASP A 107 10.64 6.19 8.48
CA ASP A 107 10.39 6.87 7.22
C ASP A 107 10.95 8.30 7.27
N THR A 108 11.79 8.65 6.30
CA THR A 108 12.51 9.93 6.29
C THR A 108 11.63 11.14 6.02
N MET A 109 10.43 10.94 5.47
CA MET A 109 9.51 12.01 5.06
C MET A 109 8.38 12.23 6.07
N LYS A 110 7.81 11.15 6.60
CA LYS A 110 6.66 11.19 7.52
C LYS A 110 7.01 10.84 8.96
N GLY A 111 8.17 10.25 9.21
CA GLY A 111 8.58 9.77 10.53
C GLY A 111 7.84 8.52 11.00
N GLU A 112 7.06 7.86 10.13
CA GLU A 112 6.38 6.60 10.43
C GLU A 112 7.43 5.51 10.74
N GLU A 113 7.20 4.75 11.81
CA GLU A 113 8.08 3.66 12.21
C GLU A 113 7.56 2.33 11.68
N PHE A 114 8.47 1.59 11.06
CA PHE A 114 8.22 0.25 10.55
C PHE A 114 9.08 -0.77 11.32
N PRO A 115 8.54 -1.96 11.65
CA PRO A 115 9.28 -3.00 12.33
C PRO A 115 10.38 -3.64 11.46
N TYR A 116 10.28 -3.52 10.14
CA TYR A 116 11.25 -4.06 9.19
C TYR A 116 11.83 -2.98 8.30
N GLN A 117 13.14 -3.04 8.07
CA GLN A 117 13.83 -2.30 7.03
C GLN A 117 13.85 -3.15 5.77
N VAL A 118 13.48 -2.57 4.64
CA VAL A 118 13.39 -3.27 3.37
C VAL A 118 14.31 -2.63 2.34
N ARG A 119 15.01 -3.46 1.56
CA ARG A 119 15.74 -3.02 0.38
C ARG A 119 15.26 -3.80 -0.84
N VAL A 120 15.03 -3.10 -1.94
CA VAL A 120 14.79 -3.73 -3.24
C VAL A 120 15.98 -3.44 -4.13
N LEU A 121 16.71 -4.47 -4.55
CA LEU A 121 17.97 -4.36 -5.29
C LEU A 121 17.81 -4.92 -6.70
N PHE A 122 17.77 -4.02 -7.67
CA PHE A 122 17.97 -4.35 -9.09
C PHE A 122 19.45 -4.20 -9.44
N PRO A 123 19.93 -4.81 -10.55
CA PRO A 123 21.31 -4.65 -11.02
C PRO A 123 21.77 -3.19 -11.13
N ASN A 124 20.87 -2.28 -11.50
CA ASN A 124 21.18 -0.87 -11.78
C ASN A 124 20.45 0.12 -10.86
N ALA A 125 19.69 -0.36 -9.87
CA ALA A 125 18.90 0.51 -8.99
C ALA A 125 18.71 -0.13 -7.62
N SER A 126 18.66 0.70 -6.57
CA SER A 126 18.37 0.24 -5.22
C SER A 126 17.38 1.15 -4.52
N TYR A 127 16.46 0.54 -3.80
CA TYR A 127 15.44 1.23 -3.02
C TYR A 127 15.57 0.86 -1.55
N ILE A 128 15.24 1.80 -0.65
CA ILE A 128 15.26 1.60 0.80
C ILE A 128 13.96 2.15 1.38
N GLY A 129 13.37 1.40 2.32
CA GLY A 129 12.08 1.72 2.90
C GLY A 129 11.76 0.86 4.11
N GLY A 130 10.50 0.90 4.54
CA GLY A 130 10.00 0.20 5.72
C GLY A 130 8.78 -0.65 5.41
N GLY A 131 8.60 -1.73 6.15
CA GLY A 131 7.48 -2.65 5.97
C GLY A 131 7.00 -3.36 7.22
N ARG A 132 5.88 -4.06 7.08
CA ARG A 132 5.26 -4.87 8.13
C ARG A 132 4.53 -6.08 7.56
N LEU A 133 4.41 -7.12 8.39
CA LEU A 133 3.48 -8.22 8.18
C LEU A 133 2.04 -7.72 8.31
N LEU A 134 1.13 -8.28 7.52
CA LEU A 134 -0.30 -7.94 7.49
C LEU A 134 -1.19 -9.13 7.86
N LEU A 135 -0.72 -10.34 7.59
CA LEU A 135 -1.32 -11.57 8.06
C LEU A 135 -0.58 -12.05 9.29
N ASP A 136 -1.33 -12.60 10.23
CA ASP A 136 -0.75 -13.33 11.36
C ASP A 136 -0.30 -14.70 10.84
N GLU A 137 0.90 -15.15 11.24
CA GLU A 137 1.43 -16.49 10.90
C GLU A 137 0.57 -17.63 11.50
#